data_AF-K6V3E3-F1
#
_entry.id   AF-K6V3E3-F1
#
_cell.length_a   1.000
_cell.length_b   1.000
_cell.length_c   1.000
_cell.angle_alpha   90.00
_cell.angle_beta   90.00
_cell.angle_gamma   90.00
#
_symmetry.space_group_name_H-M   'P 1'
#
loop_
_entity.id
_entity.type
_entity.pdbx_description
1 polymer ?
#
loop_
_entity_poly.entity_id
_entity_poly.type
_entity_poly.pdbx_seq_one_letter_code
_entity_poly.pdbx_strand_id
1 'polypeptide(L)'
;MFYRKKYNFLSEILNKYDTFDNPVSNKDVNVDILNLCDEYKTFNSNLTPEQKDTCKKLLRNLFLCNDTKKVNPIKCCSALNFWLYFEIKKYSFSKDIIEMIYDLPYGRENNVANYGYCPPYNLSNDNLDKTEELLKLSIFIVNIDEFQNLLNSYTDNFKKCFLKKYFYECVNTYNVLKEQYCSEE
;
A
#
# COMPACT_ATOMS: atom_id res chain seq x y z
N MET A 1 -6.44 11.67 2.74
CA MET A 1 -5.90 11.47 4.11
C MET A 1 -6.97 11.67 5.19
N PHE A 2 -8.03 10.83 5.22
CA PHE A 2 -9.05 10.83 6.29
C PHE A 2 -8.71 9.82 7.39
N TYR A 3 -8.15 8.68 7.01
CA TYR A 3 -7.87 7.58 7.93
C TYR A 3 -6.70 7.85 8.89
N ARG A 4 -5.59 8.44 8.39
CA ARG A 4 -4.50 8.94 9.25
C ARG A 4 -4.95 10.05 10.22
N LYS A 5 -5.99 10.82 9.88
CA LYS A 5 -6.58 11.80 10.81
C LYS A 5 -7.37 11.12 11.93
N LYS A 6 -8.08 10.03 11.62
CA LYS A 6 -8.82 9.22 12.62
C LYS A 6 -7.87 8.47 13.57
N TYR A 7 -6.77 7.95 13.05
CA TYR A 7 -5.77 7.20 13.81
C TYR A 7 -4.40 7.86 13.70
N ASN A 8 -4.19 8.92 14.47
CA ASN A 8 -2.95 9.71 14.41
C ASN A 8 -1.69 8.91 14.74
N PHE A 9 -1.78 7.91 15.63
CA PHE A 9 -0.67 7.01 15.96
C PHE A 9 -0.18 6.23 14.74
N LEU A 10 -1.04 6.02 13.72
CA LEU A 10 -0.59 5.38 12.49
C LEU A 10 0.49 6.20 11.83
N SER A 11 0.55 7.53 11.99
CA SER A 11 1.68 8.31 11.46
C SER A 11 3.02 7.91 12.08
N GLU A 12 3.06 7.39 13.31
CA GLU A 12 4.30 6.90 13.95
C GLU A 12 4.73 5.54 13.39
N ILE A 13 3.75 4.67 13.08
CA ILE A 13 3.96 3.35 12.46
C ILE A 13 4.24 3.49 10.95
N LEU A 14 3.57 4.48 10.35
CA LEU A 14 3.53 4.72 8.92
C LEU A 14 4.48 5.84 8.47
N ASN A 15 5.38 6.32 9.34
CA ASN A 15 6.19 7.53 9.06
C ASN A 15 7.13 7.34 7.86
N LYS A 16 7.63 6.11 7.64
CA LYS A 16 8.47 5.81 6.47
C LYS A 16 7.67 5.90 5.16
N TYR A 17 6.35 5.75 5.23
CA TYR A 17 5.44 5.83 4.09
C TYR A 17 5.07 7.26 3.70
N ASP A 18 5.38 8.27 4.52
CA ASP A 18 5.24 9.68 4.10
C ASP A 18 6.09 9.98 2.87
N THR A 19 7.14 9.19 2.62
CA THR A 19 7.99 9.31 1.44
C THR A 19 7.32 8.84 0.15
N PHE A 20 6.23 8.06 0.23
CA PHE A 20 5.53 7.54 -0.95
C PHE A 20 4.85 8.65 -1.75
N ASP A 21 4.44 9.73 -1.09
CA ASP A 21 3.85 10.90 -1.73
C ASP A 21 4.87 11.90 -2.29
N ASN A 22 6.16 11.71 -2.01
CA ASN A 22 7.20 12.59 -2.52
C ASN A 22 7.13 12.70 -4.05
N PRO A 23 7.43 13.86 -4.64
CA PRO A 23 7.48 14.00 -6.09
C PRO A 23 8.54 13.07 -6.68
N VAL A 24 8.26 12.53 -7.87
CA VAL A 24 9.25 11.79 -8.66
C VAL A 24 10.22 12.77 -9.32
N SER A 25 11.49 12.42 -9.36
CA SER A 25 12.58 13.24 -9.89
C SER A 25 13.40 12.46 -10.93
N ASN A 26 14.14 13.18 -11.76
CA ASN A 26 15.05 12.57 -12.74
C ASN A 26 16.26 11.84 -12.10
N LYS A 27 16.38 11.87 -10.76
CA LYS A 27 17.40 11.13 -10.01
C LYS A 27 16.89 9.78 -9.49
N ASP A 28 15.60 9.48 -9.66
CA ASP A 28 15.02 8.21 -9.26
C ASP A 28 15.55 7.06 -10.14
N VAL A 29 15.51 5.84 -9.60
CA VAL A 29 15.93 4.64 -10.34
C VAL A 29 14.86 4.30 -11.38
N ASN A 30 15.30 3.76 -12.53
CA ASN A 30 14.41 3.30 -13.61
C ASN A 30 13.52 4.41 -14.20
N VAL A 31 14.02 5.64 -14.32
CA VAL A 31 13.29 6.80 -14.89
C VAL A 31 12.60 6.45 -16.22
N ASP A 32 13.25 5.66 -17.06
CA ASP A 32 12.68 5.25 -18.35
C ASP A 32 11.42 4.38 -18.21
N ILE A 33 11.29 3.59 -17.14
CA ILE A 33 10.06 2.82 -16.84
C ILE A 33 9.01 3.77 -16.25
N LEU A 34 9.42 4.72 -15.40
CA LEU A 34 8.50 5.74 -14.86
C LEU A 34 7.88 6.59 -15.97
N ASN A 35 8.64 6.91 -17.01
CA ASN A 35 8.15 7.68 -18.16
C ASN A 35 7.08 6.96 -18.97
N LEU A 36 6.99 5.62 -18.90
CA LEU A 36 5.92 4.85 -19.55
C LEU A 36 4.53 5.22 -19.01
N CYS A 37 4.45 5.76 -17.78
CA CYS A 37 3.21 6.29 -17.21
C CYS A 37 2.60 7.44 -18.03
N ASP A 38 3.41 8.16 -18.81
CA ASP A 38 2.94 9.29 -19.61
C ASP A 38 2.42 8.88 -21.00
N GLU A 39 2.74 7.66 -21.44
CA GLU A 39 2.53 7.18 -22.80
C GLU A 39 1.11 6.60 -22.97
N TYR A 40 0.35 7.15 -23.93
CA TYR A 40 -0.97 6.62 -24.30
C TYR A 40 -0.92 5.13 -24.68
N LYS A 41 0.14 4.71 -25.39
CA LYS A 41 0.30 3.34 -25.89
C LYS A 41 0.43 2.31 -24.76
N THR A 42 0.93 2.72 -23.60
CA THR A 42 1.08 1.86 -22.42
C THR A 42 -0.28 1.39 -21.89
N PHE A 43 -1.26 2.29 -21.85
CA PHE A 43 -2.55 2.04 -21.20
C PHE A 43 -3.73 1.96 -22.18
N ASN A 44 -3.48 2.17 -23.48
CA ASN A 44 -4.49 2.41 -24.50
C ASN A 44 -5.54 3.45 -24.08
N SER A 45 -5.15 4.38 -23.23
CA SER A 45 -6.02 5.38 -22.62
C SER A 45 -5.21 6.59 -22.16
N ASN A 46 -5.87 7.75 -22.05
CA ASN A 46 -5.26 8.95 -21.53
C ASN A 46 -5.52 9.02 -20.02
N LEU A 47 -4.51 8.65 -19.23
CA LEU A 47 -4.53 8.89 -17.79
C LEU A 47 -4.61 10.39 -17.49
N THR A 48 -5.35 10.76 -16.45
CA THR A 48 -5.36 12.15 -15.95
C THR A 48 -3.97 12.53 -15.40
N PRO A 49 -3.64 13.82 -15.26
CA PRO A 49 -2.38 14.24 -14.64
C PRO A 49 -2.12 13.60 -13.27
N GLU A 50 -3.15 13.47 -12.44
CA GLU A 50 -3.09 12.83 -11.12
C GLU A 50 -2.84 11.33 -11.21
N GLN A 51 -3.46 10.66 -12.18
CA GLN A 51 -3.23 9.24 -12.44
C GLN A 51 -1.80 8.99 -12.96
N LYS A 52 -1.29 9.85 -13.83
CA LYS A 52 0.11 9.78 -14.29
C LYS A 52 1.10 9.95 -13.13
N ASP A 53 0.89 10.96 -12.28
CA ASP A 53 1.70 11.18 -11.09
C ASP A 53 1.65 9.98 -10.11
N THR A 54 0.45 9.45 -9.88
CA THR A 54 0.26 8.26 -9.02
C THR A 54 0.95 7.02 -9.61
N CYS A 55 0.84 6.79 -10.92
CA CYS A 55 1.53 5.70 -11.61
C CYS A 55 3.05 5.76 -11.39
N LYS A 56 3.65 6.93 -11.57
CA LYS A 56 5.10 7.13 -11.37
C LYS A 56 5.50 6.89 -9.92
N LYS A 57 4.74 7.42 -8.97
CA LYS A 57 4.96 7.19 -7.53
C LYS A 57 4.85 5.72 -7.17
N LEU A 58 3.83 5.02 -7.68
CA LEU A 58 3.63 3.59 -7.45
C LEU A 58 4.85 2.79 -7.93
N LEU A 59 5.29 2.98 -9.17
CA LEU A 59 6.46 2.29 -9.72
C LEU A 59 7.74 2.58 -8.91
N ARG A 60 8.02 3.85 -8.60
CA ARG A 60 9.18 4.23 -7.78
C ARG A 60 9.14 3.53 -6.42
N ASN A 61 7.97 3.50 -5.78
CA ASN A 61 7.80 2.87 -4.47
C ASN A 61 7.88 1.34 -4.56
N LEU A 62 7.44 0.72 -5.66
CA LEU A 62 7.64 -0.71 -5.93
C LEU A 62 9.13 -1.05 -6.03
N PHE A 63 9.91 -0.24 -6.77
CA PHE A 63 11.37 -0.42 -6.84
C PHE A 63 12.04 -0.26 -5.47
N LEU A 64 11.60 0.70 -4.65
CA LEU A 64 12.09 0.87 -3.29
C LEU A 64 11.75 -0.34 -2.42
N CYS A 65 10.50 -0.83 -2.45
CA CYS A 65 10.06 -1.95 -1.62
C CYS A 65 10.73 -3.28 -2.00
N ASN A 66 11.25 -3.38 -3.21
CA ASN A 66 12.03 -4.53 -3.66
C ASN A 66 13.51 -4.48 -3.25
N ASP A 67 14.02 -3.29 -2.87
CA ASP A 67 15.39 -3.13 -2.37
C ASP A 67 15.49 -3.59 -0.90
N THR A 68 15.63 -4.90 -0.72
CA THR A 68 15.77 -5.57 0.60
C THR A 68 16.93 -5.03 1.45
N LYS A 69 17.91 -4.37 0.84
CA LYS A 69 19.03 -3.75 1.58
C LYS A 69 18.62 -2.43 2.26
N LYS A 70 17.57 -1.76 1.76
CA LYS A 70 17.10 -0.47 2.28
C LYS A 70 15.89 -0.61 3.20
N VAL A 71 14.99 -1.55 2.91
CA VAL A 71 13.71 -1.67 3.60
C VAL A 71 13.34 -3.12 3.88
N ASN A 72 12.49 -3.32 4.90
CA ASN A 72 11.80 -4.59 5.10
C ASN A 72 10.70 -4.70 4.02
N PRO A 73 10.76 -5.68 3.09
CA PRO A 73 9.82 -5.76 1.98
C PRO A 73 8.38 -5.96 2.45
N ILE A 74 8.15 -6.81 3.46
CA ILE A 74 6.81 -7.13 3.95
C ILE A 74 6.13 -5.88 4.52
N LYS A 75 6.83 -5.12 5.38
CA LYS A 75 6.34 -3.85 5.92
C LYS A 75 6.10 -2.84 4.79
N CYS A 76 7.07 -2.70 3.88
CA CYS A 76 6.98 -1.77 2.75
C CYS A 76 5.78 -2.05 1.85
N CYS A 77 5.58 -3.31 1.46
CA CYS A 77 4.47 -3.75 0.61
C CYS A 77 3.11 -3.57 1.26
N SER A 78 2.97 -3.92 2.54
CA SER A 78 1.70 -3.75 3.29
C SER A 78 1.24 -2.30 3.24
N ALA A 79 2.15 -1.37 3.47
CA ALA A 79 1.81 0.03 3.45
C ALA A 79 1.76 0.67 2.07
N LEU A 80 2.52 0.18 1.09
CA LEU A 80 2.39 0.62 -0.30
C LEU A 80 0.98 0.29 -0.80
N ASN A 81 0.50 -0.92 -0.50
CA ASN A 81 -0.86 -1.32 -0.80
C ASN A 81 -1.91 -0.49 -0.07
N PHE A 82 -1.65 -0.14 1.20
CA PHE A 82 -2.53 0.76 1.94
C PHE A 82 -2.57 2.17 1.37
N TRP A 83 -1.43 2.72 0.97
CA TRP A 83 -1.35 4.01 0.27
C TRP A 83 -2.10 3.94 -1.06
N LEU A 84 -1.82 2.92 -1.88
CA LEU A 84 -2.42 2.72 -3.20
C LEU A 84 -3.94 2.63 -3.12
N TYR A 85 -4.48 1.96 -2.11
CA TYR A 85 -5.92 1.90 -1.88
C TYR A 85 -6.59 3.27 -1.80
N PHE A 86 -5.97 4.23 -1.09
CA PHE A 86 -6.53 5.57 -0.99
C PHE A 86 -6.37 6.36 -2.28
N GLU A 87 -5.27 6.16 -3.02
CA GLU A 87 -5.07 6.81 -4.32
C GLU A 87 -6.05 6.29 -5.37
N ILE A 88 -6.33 4.97 -5.38
CA ILE A 88 -7.38 4.36 -6.22
C ILE A 88 -8.73 4.98 -5.91
N LYS A 89 -9.11 5.05 -4.62
CA LYS A 89 -10.39 5.67 -4.21
C LYS A 89 -10.46 7.15 -4.58
N LYS A 90 -9.35 7.88 -4.51
CA LYS A 90 -9.30 9.33 -4.73
C LYS A 90 -9.32 9.71 -6.21
N TYR A 91 -8.61 8.95 -7.04
CA TYR A 91 -8.41 9.24 -8.46
C TYR A 91 -9.12 8.25 -9.40
N SER A 92 -9.98 7.40 -8.84
CA SER A 92 -10.85 6.46 -9.56
C SER A 92 -10.08 5.62 -10.60
N PHE A 93 -8.96 5.05 -10.19
CA PHE A 93 -8.23 4.10 -11.02
C PHE A 93 -9.08 2.87 -11.30
N SER A 94 -9.14 2.44 -12.57
CA SER A 94 -9.71 1.12 -12.88
C SER A 94 -8.71 0.01 -12.53
N LYS A 95 -9.24 -1.18 -12.25
CA LYS A 95 -8.45 -2.37 -11.97
C LYS A 95 -7.43 -2.65 -13.10
N ASP A 96 -7.89 -2.60 -14.34
CA ASP A 96 -7.07 -2.89 -15.53
C ASP A 96 -5.85 -1.95 -15.60
N ILE A 97 -6.02 -0.65 -15.29
CA ILE A 97 -4.90 0.29 -15.28
C ILE A 97 -3.91 -0.06 -14.17
N ILE A 98 -4.38 -0.43 -12.98
CA ILE A 98 -3.49 -0.85 -11.89
C ILE A 98 -2.69 -2.09 -12.29
N GLU A 99 -3.34 -3.11 -12.85
CA GLU A 99 -2.68 -4.32 -13.34
C GLU A 99 -1.61 -3.98 -14.39
N MET A 100 -1.95 -3.13 -15.37
CA MET A 100 -0.98 -2.65 -16.36
C MET A 100 0.22 -1.95 -15.73
N ILE A 101 0.05 -1.15 -14.67
CA ILE A 101 1.17 -0.50 -13.97
C ILE A 101 2.09 -1.54 -13.33
N TYR A 102 1.53 -2.57 -12.69
CA TYR A 102 2.29 -3.65 -12.08
C TYR A 102 3.05 -4.50 -13.11
N ASP A 103 2.58 -4.53 -14.37
CA ASP A 103 3.23 -5.26 -15.46
C ASP A 103 4.42 -4.51 -16.09
N LEU A 104 4.51 -3.17 -15.94
CA LEU A 104 5.55 -2.35 -16.58
C LEU A 104 6.99 -2.77 -16.25
N PRO A 105 7.33 -3.12 -14.99
CA PRO A 105 8.67 -3.61 -14.68
C PRO A 105 9.06 -4.88 -15.45
N TYR A 106 8.11 -5.76 -15.74
CA TYR A 106 8.37 -7.05 -16.40
C TYR A 106 8.57 -6.94 -17.91
N GLY A 107 7.96 -5.94 -18.56
CA GLY A 107 7.99 -5.77 -20.02
C GLY A 107 9.37 -5.48 -20.63
N ARG A 108 10.41 -5.19 -19.83
CA ARG A 108 11.77 -4.89 -20.33
C ARG A 108 12.81 -5.99 -20.06
N GLU A 109 12.51 -6.99 -19.25
CA GLU A 109 13.51 -7.92 -18.76
C GLU A 109 13.18 -9.36 -19.16
N ASN A 110 13.62 -9.77 -20.36
CA ASN A 110 13.67 -11.19 -20.77
C ASN A 110 14.56 -12.06 -19.86
N ASN A 111 15.13 -11.55 -18.77
CA ASN A 111 16.15 -12.26 -17.98
C ASN A 111 16.34 -11.75 -16.54
N VAL A 112 15.32 -11.18 -15.89
CA VAL A 112 15.49 -10.83 -14.49
C VAL A 112 14.45 -11.53 -13.64
N ALA A 113 15.01 -12.29 -12.70
CA ALA A 113 14.39 -13.15 -11.71
C ALA A 113 12.98 -12.74 -11.32
N ASN A 114 12.13 -13.75 -11.07
CA ASN A 114 10.93 -13.70 -10.23
C ASN A 114 11.14 -12.74 -9.05
N TYR A 115 10.94 -11.45 -9.28
CA TYR A 115 10.93 -10.50 -8.21
C TYR A 115 9.59 -10.72 -7.54
N GLY A 116 9.63 -11.15 -6.29
CA GLY A 116 8.48 -11.11 -5.39
C GLY A 116 8.12 -9.65 -5.09
N TYR A 117 7.80 -8.89 -6.13
CA TYR A 117 7.31 -7.52 -5.99
C TYR A 117 5.99 -7.60 -5.24
N CYS A 118 5.80 -6.63 -4.34
CA CYS A 118 4.58 -6.41 -3.58
C CYS A 118 3.36 -6.72 -4.45
N PRO A 119 2.68 -7.87 -4.29
CA PRO A 119 1.53 -8.12 -5.12
C PRO A 119 0.49 -7.05 -4.77
N PRO A 120 -0.20 -6.48 -5.76
CA PRO A 120 -1.37 -5.69 -5.44
C PRO A 120 -2.31 -6.59 -4.66
N TYR A 121 -2.87 -6.09 -3.54
CA TYR A 121 -4.07 -6.75 -3.01
C TYR A 121 -5.11 -6.79 -4.13
N ASN A 122 -6.05 -7.74 -4.08
CA ASN A 122 -7.15 -7.77 -5.03
C ASN A 122 -8.00 -6.49 -4.84
N LEU A 123 -7.60 -5.42 -5.53
CA LEU A 123 -8.14 -4.07 -5.46
C LEU A 123 -9.30 -3.94 -6.47
N SER A 124 -10.07 -5.01 -6.66
CA SER A 124 -11.27 -5.00 -7.49
C SER A 124 -12.35 -4.12 -6.84
N ASN A 125 -13.04 -3.33 -7.66
CA ASN A 125 -14.13 -2.46 -7.21
C ASN A 125 -15.23 -3.20 -6.42
N ASP A 126 -15.47 -4.47 -6.74
CA ASP A 126 -16.56 -5.27 -6.14
C ASP A 126 -16.32 -5.66 -4.67
N ASN A 127 -15.11 -5.47 -4.13
CA ASN A 127 -14.75 -5.87 -2.76
C ASN A 127 -13.97 -4.79 -1.98
N LEU A 128 -14.04 -3.51 -2.38
CA LEU A 128 -13.21 -2.45 -1.79
C LEU A 128 -13.34 -2.29 -0.26
N ASP A 129 -14.50 -2.58 0.32
CA ASP A 129 -14.69 -2.53 1.78
C ASP A 129 -13.94 -3.67 2.48
N LYS A 130 -14.03 -4.90 1.95
CA LYS A 130 -13.23 -6.04 2.42
C LYS A 130 -11.74 -5.78 2.23
N THR A 131 -11.36 -5.16 1.12
CA THR A 131 -9.96 -4.77 0.87
C THR A 131 -9.48 -3.75 1.90
N GLU A 132 -10.31 -2.79 2.32
CA GLU A 132 -9.96 -1.86 3.39
C GLU A 132 -9.65 -2.58 4.70
N GLU A 133 -10.51 -3.52 5.08
CA GLU A 133 -10.38 -4.32 6.30
C GLU A 133 -9.12 -5.19 6.29
N LEU A 134 -8.85 -5.86 5.17
CA LEU A 134 -7.63 -6.67 4.98
C LEU A 134 -6.36 -5.82 5.06
N LEU A 135 -6.37 -4.62 4.48
CA LEU A 135 -5.21 -3.72 4.53
C LEU A 135 -4.94 -3.19 5.94
N LYS A 136 -6.00 -2.86 6.70
CA LYS A 136 -5.86 -2.47 8.12
C LYS A 136 -5.27 -3.61 8.94
N LEU A 137 -5.82 -4.81 8.77
CA LEU A 137 -5.33 -6.01 9.44
C LEU A 137 -3.86 -6.30 9.07
N SER A 138 -3.50 -6.14 7.80
CA SER A 138 -2.12 -6.29 7.32
C SER A 138 -1.17 -5.31 8.01
N ILE A 139 -1.51 -4.02 8.08
CA ILE A 139 -0.71 -3.03 8.80
C ILE A 139 -0.52 -3.42 10.26
N PHE A 140 -1.60 -3.86 10.92
CA PHE A 140 -1.55 -4.28 12.31
C PHE A 140 -0.57 -5.44 12.52
N ILE A 141 -0.72 -6.51 11.73
CA ILE A 141 0.09 -7.73 11.86
C ILE A 141 1.56 -7.45 11.58
N VAL A 142 1.87 -6.75 10.47
CA VAL A 142 3.26 -6.54 10.07
C VAL A 142 4.00 -5.56 11.00
N ASN A 143 3.29 -4.75 11.78
CA ASN A 143 3.87 -3.79 12.73
C ASN A 143 3.50 -4.10 14.18
N ILE A 144 3.21 -5.37 14.51
CA ILE A 144 2.69 -5.75 15.83
C ILE A 144 3.61 -5.31 16.98
N ASP A 145 4.92 -5.38 16.78
CA ASP A 145 5.92 -4.96 17.77
C ASP A 145 5.86 -3.46 18.02
N GLU A 146 5.73 -2.64 16.96
CA GLU A 146 5.53 -1.20 17.09
C GLU A 146 4.20 -0.88 17.80
N PHE A 147 3.12 -1.58 17.48
CA PHE A 147 1.85 -1.43 18.19
C PHE A 147 1.97 -1.73 19.68
N GLN A 148 2.66 -2.81 20.06
CA GLN A 148 2.91 -3.16 21.46
C GLN A 148 3.74 -2.09 22.17
N ASN A 149 4.80 -1.60 21.53
CA ASN A 149 5.65 -0.53 22.06
C ASN A 149 4.86 0.77 22.29
N LEU A 150 3.98 1.14 21.35
CA LEU A 150 3.12 2.31 21.49
C LEU A 150 2.10 2.14 22.61
N LEU A 151 1.47 0.97 22.73
CA LEU A 151 0.52 0.67 23.81
C LEU A 151 1.15 0.78 25.20
N ASN A 152 2.42 0.39 25.32
CA ASN A 152 3.19 0.43 26.55
C ASN A 152 3.77 1.82 26.87
N SER A 153 4.14 2.59 25.84
CA SER A 153 4.77 3.91 26.00
C SER A 153 3.79 5.07 26.14
N TYR A 154 2.57 4.97 25.61
CA TYR A 154 1.57 6.03 25.72
C TYR A 154 1.08 6.21 27.15
N THR A 155 1.43 7.37 27.72
CA THR A 155 0.88 7.91 28.97
C THR A 155 -0.42 8.70 28.75
N ASP A 156 -0.63 9.20 27.53
CA ASP A 156 -1.85 9.88 27.10
C ASP A 156 -3.00 8.86 26.93
N ASN A 157 -3.99 8.96 27.82
CA ASN A 157 -5.17 8.09 27.81
C ASN A 157 -5.98 8.20 26.52
N PHE A 158 -6.05 9.38 25.88
CA PHE A 158 -6.78 9.56 24.63
C PHE A 158 -6.11 8.77 23.51
N LYS A 159 -4.80 8.97 23.30
CA LYS A 159 -4.04 8.20 22.30
C LYS A 159 -4.13 6.70 22.55
N LYS A 160 -4.03 6.28 23.81
CA LYS A 160 -4.16 4.86 24.21
C LYS A 160 -5.54 4.29 23.87
N CYS A 161 -6.62 5.07 24.04
CA CYS A 161 -7.97 4.67 23.65
C CYS A 161 -8.10 4.47 22.13
N PHE A 162 -7.53 5.35 21.30
CA PHE A 162 -7.55 5.17 19.84
C PHE A 162 -6.76 3.94 19.39
N LEU A 163 -5.60 3.70 20.00
CA LEU A 163 -4.79 2.52 19.72
C LEU A 163 -5.54 1.24 20.10
N LYS A 164 -6.14 1.19 21.28
CA LYS A 164 -6.99 0.06 21.71
C LYS A 164 -8.19 -0.13 20.79
N LYS A 165 -8.85 0.95 20.36
CA LYS A 165 -9.97 0.88 19.42
C LYS A 165 -9.54 0.24 18.10
N TYR A 166 -8.42 0.69 17.53
CA TYR A 166 -7.87 0.11 16.30
C TYR A 166 -7.51 -1.37 16.46
N PHE A 167 -6.91 -1.75 17.60
CA PHE A 167 -6.65 -3.14 17.94
C PHE A 167 -7.94 -3.99 17.93
N TYR A 168 -9.00 -3.55 18.60
CA TYR A 168 -10.27 -4.27 18.61
C TYR A 168 -10.92 -4.33 17.22
N GLU A 169 -10.82 -3.26 16.42
CA GLU A 169 -11.28 -3.29 15.01
C GLU A 169 -10.53 -4.38 14.23
N CYS A 170 -9.21 -4.50 14.38
CA CYS A 170 -8.41 -5.54 13.70
C CYS A 170 -8.75 -6.96 14.17
N VAL A 171 -8.94 -7.17 15.49
CA VAL A 171 -9.33 -8.48 16.04
C VAL A 171 -10.71 -8.90 15.53
N ASN A 172 -11.67 -7.98 15.52
CA ASN A 172 -13.01 -8.26 15.00
C ASN A 172 -12.97 -8.62 13.51
N THR A 173 -12.24 -7.84 12.70
CA THR A 173 -12.02 -8.15 11.28
C THR A 173 -11.38 -9.53 11.10
N TYR A 174 -10.35 -9.87 11.88
CA TYR A 174 -9.71 -11.18 11.81
C TYR A 174 -10.69 -12.32 12.12
N ASN A 175 -11.51 -12.18 13.17
CA ASN A 175 -12.49 -13.20 13.54
C ASN A 175 -13.53 -13.41 12.43
N VAL A 176 -14.07 -12.34 11.86
CA VAL A 176 -15.03 -12.41 10.74
C VAL A 176 -14.41 -13.12 9.53
N LEU A 177 -13.18 -12.76 9.16
CA LEU A 177 -12.49 -13.41 8.04
C LEU A 177 -12.17 -14.88 8.33
N LYS A 178 -11.77 -15.20 9.57
CA LYS A 178 -11.50 -16.58 9.99
C LYS A 178 -12.76 -17.44 9.90
N GLU A 179 -13.91 -16.94 10.35
CA GLU A 179 -15.19 -17.65 10.23
C GLU A 179 -15.60 -17.86 8.77
N GLN A 180 -15.35 -16.88 7.89
CA GLN A 180 -15.73 -16.95 6.48
C GLN A 180 -14.84 -17.87 5.63
N TYR A 181 -13.53 -17.86 5.88
CA TYR A 181 -12.55 -18.47 4.97
C TYR A 181 -11.74 -19.61 5.61
N CYS A 182 -11.82 -19.77 6.93
CA CYS A 182 -11.11 -20.82 7.66
C CYS A 182 -12.07 -21.76 8.40
N SER A 183 -13.30 -21.95 7.90
CA SER A 183 -14.19 -23.00 8.41
C SER A 183 -13.48 -24.33 8.31
N GLU A 184 -13.34 -25.01 9.45
CA GLU A 184 -12.72 -26.34 9.56
C GLU A 184 -13.36 -27.28 8.53
N GLU A 185 -12.54 -27.87 7.64
CA GLU A 185 -12.88 -29.17 7.02
C GLU A 185 -12.93 -30.25 8.11
#